data_AF-K9GIQ5-F1
#
_entry.id   AF-K9GIQ5-F1
#
_cell.length_a   1.000
_cell.length_b   1.000
_cell.length_c   1.000
_cell.angle_alpha   90.00
_cell.angle_beta   90.00
_cell.angle_gamma   90.00
#
_symmetry.space_group_name_H-M   'P 1'
#
loop_
_entity.id
_entity.type
_entity.pdbx_description
1 polymer ?
#
loop_
_entity_poly.entity_id
_entity_poly.type
_entity_poly.pdbx_seq_one_letter_code
_entity_poly.pdbx_strand_id
1 'polypeptide(L)'
;MTFYVQTWDEYYTQVLTLGVISGPVEGILTICLVYLITAYMGGGSFWHQPMLETIGVPKPGFLPSQVYNLPFTYWYLGYGSLMLCLAIGSSIMNVMKVCRKRGQDPVGPLCGLLPLAVIWTLIPAYLYLQPVILENYTIPFGVFVSLINAYSVGRIIIGHLTQTSFPYQNILLYPLALGVLDSVGAMVGLWSAPVLGFGVGQVAFTFGLLGLAVGVYGSFVFDIITTICDYVDIWCLTIKYPFVEETERKTGVSKKTK
;
A
#
# COMPACT_ATOMS: atom_id res chain seq x y z
N MET A 1 -4.00 -0.69 -1.93
CA MET A 1 -4.73 -0.83 -3.21
C MET A 1 -5.05 0.50 -3.85
N THR A 2 -5.88 1.37 -3.24
CA THR A 2 -6.35 2.62 -3.85
C THR A 2 -5.23 3.52 -4.35
N PHE A 3 -4.23 3.76 -3.51
CA PHE A 3 -3.08 4.60 -3.86
C PHE A 3 -2.31 4.04 -5.06
N TYR A 4 -2.08 2.71 -5.11
CA TYR A 4 -1.43 2.07 -6.25
C TYR A 4 -2.19 2.29 -7.55
N VAL A 5 -3.51 2.11 -7.53
CA VAL A 5 -4.34 2.26 -8.72
C VAL A 5 -4.36 3.70 -9.20
N GLN A 6 -4.36 4.67 -8.28
CA GLN A 6 -4.24 6.08 -8.67
C GLN A 6 -2.87 6.44 -9.24
N THR A 7 -1.78 5.96 -8.66
CA THR A 7 -0.45 6.19 -9.23
C THR A 7 -0.32 5.50 -10.59
N TRP A 8 -0.94 4.34 -10.77
CA TRP A 8 -1.05 3.69 -12.08
C TRP A 8 -1.85 4.53 -13.08
N ASP A 9 -2.98 5.11 -12.66
CA ASP A 9 -3.79 6.03 -13.48
C ASP A 9 -2.94 7.22 -13.94
N GLU A 10 -2.27 7.88 -12.98
CA GLU A 10 -1.40 9.03 -13.21
C GLU A 10 -0.24 8.67 -14.15
N TYR A 11 0.36 7.49 -13.98
CA TYR A 11 1.42 7.01 -14.86
C TYR A 11 0.97 6.92 -16.33
N TYR A 12 -0.24 6.40 -16.61
CA TYR A 12 -0.71 6.24 -17.99
C TYR A 12 -1.39 7.50 -18.55
N THR A 13 -2.10 8.25 -17.72
CA THR A 13 -2.79 9.46 -18.15
C THR A 13 -1.89 10.70 -18.18
N GLN A 14 -0.79 10.69 -17.44
CA GLN A 14 0.14 11.83 -17.25
C GLN A 14 -0.55 13.06 -16.64
N VAL A 15 -1.70 12.86 -16.00
CA VAL A 15 -2.46 13.91 -15.34
C VAL A 15 -2.94 13.34 -14.02
N LEU A 16 -2.74 14.08 -12.93
CA LEU A 16 -3.37 13.77 -11.67
C LEU A 16 -4.87 14.11 -11.78
N THR A 17 -5.66 13.19 -12.36
CA THR A 17 -7.10 13.35 -12.38
C THR A 17 -7.62 13.08 -10.97
N LEU A 18 -7.92 14.15 -10.22
CA LEU A 18 -8.82 14.05 -9.08
C LEU A 18 -10.20 13.67 -9.64
N GLY A 19 -10.45 12.37 -9.75
CA GLY A 19 -11.78 11.87 -10.07
C GLY A 19 -12.80 12.34 -9.03
N VAL A 20 -14.09 12.30 -9.38
CA VAL A 20 -15.17 12.64 -8.44
C VAL A 20 -15.09 11.78 -7.18
N ILE A 21 -14.69 10.51 -7.34
CA ILE A 21 -14.37 9.57 -6.26
C ILE A 21 -12.87 9.32 -6.33
N SER A 22 -12.14 10.06 -5.50
CA SER A 22 -10.69 10.11 -5.51
C SER A 22 -10.09 9.18 -4.47
N GLY A 23 -10.80 8.18 -3.95
CA GLY A 23 -10.26 7.07 -3.16
C GLY A 23 -9.51 7.49 -1.88
N PRO A 24 -8.18 7.72 -1.90
CA PRO A 24 -7.42 8.18 -0.74
C PRO A 24 -7.94 9.44 -0.05
N VAL A 25 -8.39 10.47 -0.78
CA VAL A 25 -8.88 11.71 -0.15
C VAL A 25 -10.14 11.44 0.68
N GLU A 26 -11.10 10.74 0.10
CA GLU A 26 -12.34 10.34 0.78
C GLU A 26 -12.05 9.39 1.94
N GLY A 27 -11.10 8.47 1.77
CA GLY A 27 -10.65 7.55 2.81
C GLY A 27 -10.08 8.29 4.03
N ILE A 28 -9.17 9.25 3.82
CA ILE A 28 -8.58 10.06 4.90
C ILE A 28 -9.67 10.87 5.61
N LEU A 29 -10.55 11.54 4.85
CA LEU A 29 -11.65 12.31 5.43
C LEU A 29 -12.57 11.42 6.27
N THR A 30 -12.89 10.23 5.77
CA THR A 30 -13.72 9.25 6.50
C THR A 30 -13.05 8.81 7.80
N ILE A 31 -11.74 8.53 7.78
CA ILE A 31 -10.98 8.15 8.99
C ILE A 31 -10.95 9.30 10.01
N CYS A 32 -10.74 10.53 9.55
CA CYS A 32 -10.80 11.71 10.42
C CYS A 32 -12.18 11.85 11.09
N LEU A 33 -13.27 11.64 10.35
CA LEU A 33 -14.63 11.65 10.90
C LEU A 33 -14.85 10.51 11.91
N VAL A 34 -14.40 9.29 11.60
CA VAL A 34 -14.46 8.14 12.52
C VAL A 34 -13.74 8.46 13.83
N TYR A 35 -12.55 9.06 13.78
CA TYR A 35 -11.82 9.45 14.99
C TYR A 35 -12.52 10.55 15.78
N LEU A 36 -13.10 11.55 15.11
CA LEU A 36 -13.87 12.61 15.76
C LEU A 36 -15.10 12.03 16.49
N ILE A 37 -15.86 11.16 15.81
CA ILE A 37 -17.03 10.48 16.40
C ILE A 37 -16.61 9.59 17.57
N THR A 38 -15.51 8.85 17.43
CA THR A 38 -14.98 8.00 18.50
C THR A 38 -14.61 8.82 19.74
N ALA A 39 -13.97 9.98 19.54
CA ALA A 39 -13.61 10.90 20.62
C ALA A 39 -14.84 11.49 21.30
N TYR A 40 -15.87 11.85 20.52
CA TYR A 40 -17.12 12.40 21.05
C TYR A 40 -17.96 11.36 21.81
N MET A 41 -18.04 10.13 21.31
CA MET A 41 -18.80 9.02 21.90
C MET A 41 -18.08 8.34 23.07
N GLY A 42 -16.82 8.69 23.33
CA GLY A 42 -16.08 8.27 24.52
C GLY A 42 -15.52 6.84 24.48
N GLY A 43 -15.42 6.20 23.31
CA GLY A 43 -14.76 4.89 23.20
C GLY A 43 -15.00 4.13 21.88
N GLY A 44 -14.14 3.13 21.64
CA GLY A 44 -14.22 2.27 20.46
C GLY A 44 -15.36 1.22 20.49
N SER A 45 -15.91 0.94 21.67
CA SER A 45 -17.05 0.01 21.85
C SER A 45 -18.30 0.45 21.10
N PHE A 46 -18.44 1.76 20.82
CA PHE A 46 -19.51 2.33 20.00
C PHE A 46 -19.62 1.65 18.62
N TRP A 47 -18.49 1.34 17.97
CA TRP A 47 -18.49 0.77 16.62
C TRP A 47 -18.95 -0.69 16.55
N HIS A 48 -19.00 -1.38 17.69
CA HIS A 48 -19.53 -2.74 17.78
C HIS A 48 -21.05 -2.78 17.96
N GLN A 49 -21.70 -1.64 18.15
CA GLN A 49 -23.15 -1.56 18.30
C GLN A 49 -23.85 -1.69 16.93
N PRO A 50 -25.10 -2.20 16.90
CA PRO A 50 -25.88 -2.29 15.66
C PRO A 50 -26.18 -0.90 15.08
N MET A 51 -25.74 -0.65 13.84
CA MET A 51 -25.85 0.68 13.23
C MET A 51 -27.31 1.16 13.10
N LEU A 52 -28.18 0.29 12.58
CA LEU A 52 -29.57 0.66 12.28
C LEU A 52 -30.38 0.92 13.56
N GLU A 53 -30.10 0.18 14.63
CA GLU A 53 -30.70 0.39 15.93
C GLU A 53 -30.21 1.69 16.58
N THR A 54 -28.90 1.95 16.56
CA THR A 54 -28.31 3.18 17.12
C THR A 54 -28.77 4.45 16.39
N ILE A 55 -29.05 4.38 15.09
CA ILE A 55 -29.60 5.49 14.29
C ILE A 55 -31.12 5.65 14.48
N GLY A 56 -31.79 4.70 15.16
CA GLY A 56 -33.22 4.75 15.46
C GLY A 56 -34.12 4.32 14.29
N VAL A 57 -33.61 3.55 13.34
CA VAL A 57 -34.40 3.05 12.20
C VAL A 57 -35.24 1.86 12.68
N PRO A 58 -36.58 1.94 12.68
CA PRO A 58 -37.42 0.80 13.09
C PRO A 58 -37.23 -0.38 12.13
N LYS A 59 -37.16 -1.60 12.68
CA LYS A 59 -36.93 -2.83 11.91
C LYS A 59 -37.97 -2.98 10.77
N PRO A 60 -37.57 -2.85 9.51
CA PRO A 60 -38.47 -3.08 8.40
C PRO A 60 -38.83 -4.57 8.31
N GLY A 61 -40.09 -4.92 8.06
CA GLY A 61 -40.54 -6.31 7.99
C GLY A 61 -39.88 -7.15 6.89
N PHE A 62 -39.27 -6.51 5.89
CA PHE A 62 -38.54 -7.17 4.81
C PHE A 62 -37.05 -7.41 5.13
N LEU A 63 -36.51 -6.84 6.21
CA LEU A 63 -35.08 -6.90 6.52
C LEU A 63 -34.77 -8.08 7.46
N PRO A 64 -33.88 -9.01 7.07
CA PRO A 64 -33.43 -10.08 7.95
C PRO A 64 -32.81 -9.54 9.25
N SER A 65 -33.07 -10.21 10.37
CA SER A 65 -32.52 -9.84 11.68
C SER A 65 -30.99 -9.74 11.69
N GLN A 66 -30.32 -10.59 10.91
CA GLN A 66 -28.85 -10.56 10.80
C GLN A 66 -28.33 -9.27 10.17
N VAL A 67 -29.06 -8.68 9.22
CA VAL A 67 -28.67 -7.41 8.57
C VAL A 67 -29.03 -6.22 9.44
N TYR A 68 -30.16 -6.31 10.17
CA TYR A 68 -30.56 -5.26 11.09
C TYR A 68 -29.55 -5.09 12.25
N ASN A 69 -29.07 -6.21 12.79
CA ASN A 69 -28.13 -6.23 13.92
C ASN A 69 -26.66 -6.06 13.50
N LEU A 70 -26.38 -5.71 12.24
CA LEU A 70 -25.01 -5.62 11.75
C LEU A 70 -24.28 -4.44 12.44
N PRO A 71 -23.10 -4.67 13.05
CA PRO A 71 -22.31 -3.61 13.67
C PRO A 71 -21.88 -2.53 12.69
N PHE A 72 -21.62 -1.31 13.18
CA PHE A 72 -21.03 -0.25 12.35
C PHE A 72 -19.74 -0.69 11.64
N THR A 73 -18.91 -1.53 12.27
CA THR A 73 -17.68 -2.05 11.66
C THR A 73 -17.93 -2.78 10.34
N TYR A 74 -18.98 -3.60 10.24
CA TYR A 74 -19.28 -4.33 9.00
C TYR A 74 -19.87 -3.42 7.92
N TRP A 75 -20.70 -2.45 8.32
CA TRP A 75 -21.17 -1.41 7.40
C TRP A 75 -20.02 -0.57 6.85
N TYR A 76 -19.06 -0.21 7.69
CA TYR A 76 -17.86 0.50 7.31
C TYR A 76 -17.00 -0.32 6.32
N LEU A 77 -16.83 -1.63 6.57
CA LEU A 77 -16.15 -2.53 5.63
C LEU A 77 -16.88 -2.58 4.28
N GLY A 78 -18.21 -2.70 4.28
CA GLY A 78 -19.02 -2.70 3.06
C GLY A 78 -18.90 -1.39 2.27
N TYR A 79 -18.99 -0.25 2.96
CA TYR A 79 -18.75 1.08 2.37
C TYR A 79 -17.35 1.18 1.76
N GLY A 80 -16.31 0.77 2.51
CA GLY A 80 -14.93 0.77 2.04
C GLY A 80 -14.72 -0.10 0.80
N SER A 81 -15.33 -1.30 0.77
CA SER A 81 -15.31 -2.17 -0.41
C SER A 81 -16.00 -1.55 -1.63
N LEU A 82 -17.17 -0.93 -1.43
CA LEU A 82 -17.89 -0.25 -2.51
C LEU A 82 -17.06 0.91 -3.09
N MET A 83 -16.54 1.78 -2.21
CA MET A 83 -15.70 2.91 -2.61
C MET A 83 -14.44 2.45 -3.34
N LEU A 84 -13.82 1.35 -2.89
CA LEU A 84 -12.67 0.75 -3.56
C LEU A 84 -13.03 0.28 -4.97
N CYS A 85 -14.14 -0.44 -5.15
CA CYS A 85 -14.58 -0.91 -6.47
C CYS A 85 -14.88 0.26 -7.42
N LEU A 86 -15.56 1.29 -6.93
CA LEU A 86 -15.86 2.50 -7.70
C LEU A 86 -14.59 3.25 -8.11
N ALA A 87 -13.64 3.42 -7.19
CA ALA A 87 -12.37 4.06 -7.46
C ALA A 87 -11.55 3.30 -8.52
N ILE A 88 -11.47 1.97 -8.41
CA ILE A 88 -10.79 1.12 -9.40
C ILE A 88 -11.48 1.21 -10.76
N GLY A 89 -12.80 1.05 -10.81
CA GLY A 89 -13.57 1.10 -12.04
C GLY A 89 -13.46 2.46 -12.74
N SER A 90 -13.58 3.56 -11.99
CA SER A 90 -13.41 4.93 -12.50
C SER A 90 -12.02 5.13 -13.10
N SER A 91 -10.98 4.67 -12.40
CA SER A 91 -9.60 4.79 -12.86
C SER A 91 -9.34 4.00 -14.15
N ILE A 92 -9.81 2.75 -14.23
CA ILE A 92 -9.71 1.94 -15.44
C ILE A 92 -10.41 2.62 -16.62
N MET A 93 -11.64 3.11 -16.42
CA MET A 93 -12.38 3.82 -17.47
C MET A 93 -11.65 5.09 -17.94
N ASN A 94 -11.04 5.82 -17.01
CA ASN A 94 -10.27 7.03 -17.32
C ASN A 94 -9.04 6.71 -18.18
N VAL A 95 -8.21 5.76 -17.76
CA VAL A 95 -7.04 5.30 -18.52
C VAL A 95 -7.44 4.84 -19.92
N MET A 96 -8.44 3.96 -20.03
CA MET A 96 -8.91 3.47 -21.33
C MET A 96 -9.42 4.61 -22.24
N LYS A 97 -10.13 5.60 -21.67
CA LYS A 97 -10.64 6.76 -22.43
C LYS A 97 -9.49 7.64 -22.93
N VAL A 98 -8.46 7.87 -22.11
CA VAL A 98 -7.28 8.68 -22.48
C VAL A 98 -6.44 7.94 -23.54
N CYS A 99 -6.17 6.65 -23.38
CA CYS A 99 -5.44 5.84 -24.35
C CYS A 99 -6.14 5.82 -25.71
N ARG A 100 -7.47 5.61 -25.73
CA ARG A 100 -8.27 5.68 -26.98
C ARG A 100 -8.17 7.04 -27.66
N LYS A 101 -8.23 8.14 -26.90
CA LYS A 101 -8.07 9.50 -27.43
C LYS A 101 -6.68 9.76 -28.00
N ARG A 102 -5.64 9.12 -27.44
CA ARG A 102 -4.26 9.20 -27.92
C ARG A 102 -3.95 8.22 -29.06
N GLY A 103 -4.92 7.41 -29.50
CA GLY A 103 -4.72 6.38 -30.52
C GLY A 103 -3.82 5.22 -30.07
N GLN A 104 -3.65 5.04 -28.75
CA GLN A 104 -2.87 3.96 -28.16
C GLN A 104 -3.77 2.78 -27.78
N ASP A 105 -3.18 1.60 -27.62
CA ASP A 105 -3.91 0.42 -27.15
C ASP A 105 -4.46 0.65 -25.73
N PRO A 106 -5.79 0.59 -25.52
CA PRO A 106 -6.40 0.77 -24.20
C PRO A 106 -6.24 -0.45 -23.28
N VAL A 107 -5.85 -1.61 -23.80
CA VAL A 107 -5.78 -2.86 -23.01
C VAL A 107 -4.39 -3.07 -22.39
N GLY A 108 -3.32 -2.70 -23.10
CA GLY A 108 -1.94 -2.79 -22.61
C GLY A 108 -1.72 -2.26 -21.19
N PRO A 109 -2.24 -1.07 -20.81
CA PRO A 109 -2.12 -0.54 -19.45
C PRO A 109 -2.68 -1.43 -18.35
N LEU A 110 -3.69 -2.26 -18.64
CA LEU A 110 -4.34 -3.14 -17.66
C LEU A 110 -3.38 -4.21 -17.12
N CYS A 111 -2.37 -4.59 -17.89
CA CYS A 111 -1.29 -5.46 -17.42
C CYS A 111 -0.56 -4.84 -16.21
N GLY A 112 -0.54 -3.51 -16.08
CA GLY A 112 0.02 -2.81 -14.94
C GLY A 112 -0.74 -3.04 -13.62
N LEU A 113 -1.97 -3.55 -13.68
CA LEU A 113 -2.75 -3.94 -12.50
C LEU A 113 -2.49 -5.39 -12.07
N LEU A 114 -1.82 -6.20 -12.89
CA LEU A 114 -1.51 -7.59 -12.58
C LEU A 114 -0.64 -7.74 -11.32
N PRO A 115 0.43 -6.96 -11.11
CA PRO A 115 1.23 -7.06 -9.89
C PRO A 115 0.40 -6.79 -8.63
N LEU A 116 -0.54 -5.85 -8.70
CA LEU A 116 -1.49 -5.58 -7.62
C LEU A 116 -2.37 -6.81 -7.35
N ALA A 117 -2.97 -7.40 -8.38
CA ALA A 117 -3.79 -8.59 -8.23
C ALA A 117 -3.00 -9.76 -7.61
N VAL A 118 -1.75 -9.96 -8.02
CA VAL A 118 -0.88 -11.01 -7.44
C VAL A 118 -0.57 -10.75 -5.98
N ILE A 119 -0.21 -9.52 -5.59
CA ILE A 119 0.05 -9.17 -4.19
C ILE A 119 -1.19 -9.46 -3.32
N TRP A 120 -2.36 -9.02 -3.77
CA TRP A 120 -3.60 -9.13 -3.00
C TRP A 120 -4.27 -10.50 -3.07
N THR A 121 -3.77 -11.42 -3.88
CA THR A 121 -4.16 -12.84 -3.88
C THR A 121 -3.20 -13.67 -3.02
N LEU A 122 -1.88 -13.43 -3.13
CA LEU A 122 -0.87 -14.15 -2.35
C LEU A 122 -0.94 -13.87 -0.86
N ILE A 123 -1.19 -12.62 -0.45
CA ILE A 123 -1.29 -12.24 0.97
C ILE A 123 -2.38 -13.04 1.72
N PRO A 124 -3.67 -12.98 1.31
CA PRO A 124 -4.72 -13.74 1.99
C PRO A 124 -4.53 -15.25 1.81
N ALA A 125 -4.01 -15.72 0.67
CA ALA A 125 -3.68 -17.14 0.50
C ALA A 125 -2.65 -17.60 1.53
N TYR A 126 -1.60 -16.82 1.79
CA TYR A 126 -0.59 -17.15 2.79
C TYR A 126 -1.17 -17.16 4.20
N LEU A 127 -1.98 -16.16 4.56
CA LEU A 127 -2.63 -16.08 5.88
C LEU A 127 -3.63 -17.21 6.11
N TYR A 128 -4.33 -17.64 5.06
CA TYR A 128 -5.25 -18.78 5.14
C TYR A 128 -4.49 -20.09 5.37
N LEU A 129 -3.36 -20.29 4.69
CA LEU A 129 -2.53 -21.49 4.82
C LEU A 129 -1.78 -21.54 6.16
N GLN A 130 -1.45 -20.38 6.74
CA GLN A 130 -0.68 -20.27 7.97
C GLN A 130 -1.43 -19.42 9.02
N PRO A 131 -2.45 -20.00 9.71
CA PRO A 131 -3.26 -19.26 10.68
C PRO A 131 -2.44 -18.76 11.89
N VAL A 132 -1.30 -19.40 12.19
CA VAL A 132 -0.37 -18.97 13.25
C VAL A 132 0.08 -17.52 13.03
N ILE A 133 0.30 -17.11 11.78
CA ILE A 133 0.71 -15.74 11.44
C ILE A 133 -0.47 -14.78 11.65
N LEU A 134 -1.68 -15.18 11.24
CA LEU A 134 -2.89 -14.38 11.41
C LEU A 134 -3.24 -14.16 12.89
N GLU A 135 -3.09 -15.17 13.73
CA GLU A 135 -3.48 -15.08 15.14
C GLU A 135 -2.41 -14.41 16.01
N ASN A 136 -1.13 -14.66 15.75
CA ASN A 136 -0.05 -14.26 16.67
C ASN A 136 0.90 -13.19 16.11
N TYR A 137 1.02 -13.06 14.77
CA TYR A 137 2.05 -12.23 14.12
C TYR A 137 1.49 -11.32 13.02
N THR A 138 0.21 -10.92 13.13
CA THR A 138 -0.45 -10.04 12.15
C THR A 138 0.22 -8.67 12.07
N ILE A 139 0.75 -8.14 13.17
CA ILE A 139 1.41 -6.82 13.18
C ILE A 139 2.69 -6.82 12.30
N PRO A 140 3.71 -7.65 12.55
CA PRO A 140 4.92 -7.65 11.73
C PRO A 140 4.62 -7.99 10.27
N PHE A 141 3.67 -8.91 10.02
CA PHE A 141 3.24 -9.25 8.67
C PHE A 141 2.53 -8.07 7.98
N GLY A 142 1.69 -7.32 8.70
CA GLY A 142 1.02 -6.12 8.19
C GLY A 142 2.00 -5.00 7.82
N VAL A 143 3.07 -4.81 8.62
CA VAL A 143 4.16 -3.88 8.28
C VAL A 143 4.87 -4.33 7.01
N PHE A 144 5.18 -5.62 6.88
CA PHE A 144 5.77 -6.19 5.67
C PHE A 144 4.90 -5.94 4.43
N VAL A 145 3.59 -6.24 4.50
CA VAL A 145 2.61 -5.96 3.43
C VAL A 145 2.58 -4.48 3.06
N SER A 146 2.63 -3.60 4.06
CA SER A 146 2.66 -2.16 3.86
C SER A 146 3.91 -1.72 3.11
N LEU A 147 5.09 -2.26 3.46
CA LEU A 147 6.36 -2.00 2.77
C LEU A 147 6.37 -2.50 1.33
N ILE A 148 5.81 -3.69 1.05
CA ILE A 148 5.63 -4.20 -0.32
C ILE A 148 4.83 -3.21 -1.16
N ASN A 149 3.70 -2.75 -0.62
CA ASN A 149 2.83 -1.82 -1.33
C ASN A 149 3.49 -0.44 -1.50
N ALA A 150 4.15 0.08 -0.47
CA ALA A 150 4.89 1.34 -0.52
C ALA A 150 6.03 1.30 -1.55
N TYR A 151 6.82 0.23 -1.56
CA TYR A 151 7.87 0.01 -2.55
C TYR A 151 7.33 -0.05 -3.98
N SER A 152 6.21 -0.77 -4.19
CA SER A 152 5.59 -0.87 -5.51
C SER A 152 5.12 0.49 -6.02
N VAL A 153 4.45 1.27 -5.17
CA VAL A 153 3.99 2.61 -5.56
C VAL A 153 5.14 3.57 -5.79
N GLY A 154 6.14 3.57 -4.89
CA GLY A 154 7.34 4.39 -5.06
C GLY A 154 8.03 4.16 -6.40
N ARG A 155 8.11 2.91 -6.84
CA ARG A 155 8.66 2.58 -8.16
C ARG A 155 7.82 3.11 -9.32
N ILE A 156 6.48 3.08 -9.22
CA ILE A 156 5.62 3.67 -10.26
C ILE A 156 5.82 5.18 -10.32
N ILE A 157 5.93 5.85 -9.17
CA ILE A 157 6.22 7.30 -9.10
C ILE A 157 7.55 7.60 -9.79
N ILE A 158 8.62 6.88 -9.45
CA ILE A 158 9.92 7.06 -10.12
C ILE A 158 9.82 6.77 -11.61
N GLY A 159 9.11 5.71 -12.01
CA GLY A 159 8.86 5.38 -13.40
C GLY A 159 8.20 6.53 -14.17
N HIS A 160 7.19 7.15 -13.57
CA HIS A 160 6.50 8.33 -14.12
C HIS A 160 7.45 9.54 -14.23
N LEU A 161 8.13 9.89 -13.13
CA LEU A 161 9.02 11.07 -13.08
C LEU A 161 10.23 10.96 -14.02
N THR A 162 10.78 9.75 -14.15
CA THR A 162 11.95 9.47 -15.01
C THR A 162 11.56 9.08 -16.44
N GLN A 163 10.25 9.01 -16.74
CA GLN A 163 9.72 8.57 -18.04
C GLN A 163 10.27 7.19 -18.47
N THR A 164 10.48 6.30 -17.50
CA THR A 164 10.93 4.92 -17.74
C THR A 164 9.75 3.96 -17.84
N SER A 165 10.01 2.73 -18.26
CA SER A 165 8.97 1.71 -18.44
C SER A 165 8.30 1.30 -17.13
N PHE A 166 7.06 0.82 -17.24
CA PHE A 166 6.25 0.47 -16.06
C PHE A 166 6.91 -0.66 -15.24
N PRO A 167 7.04 -0.50 -13.91
CA PRO A 167 7.69 -1.48 -13.06
C PRO A 167 6.77 -2.65 -12.71
N TYR A 168 6.78 -3.71 -13.52
CA TYR A 168 5.94 -4.90 -13.30
C TYR A 168 6.42 -5.82 -12.16
N GLN A 169 7.73 -5.86 -11.92
CA GLN A 169 8.31 -6.80 -10.96
C GLN A 169 8.47 -6.16 -9.58
N ASN A 170 8.12 -6.89 -8.52
CA ASN A 170 8.45 -6.52 -7.15
C ASN A 170 9.31 -7.63 -6.53
N ILE A 171 10.56 -7.32 -6.17
CA ILE A 171 11.49 -8.32 -5.63
C ILE A 171 11.04 -8.89 -4.29
N LEU A 172 10.28 -8.13 -3.50
CA LEU A 172 9.71 -8.57 -2.22
C LEU A 172 8.55 -9.56 -2.38
N LEU A 173 8.02 -9.70 -3.60
CA LEU A 173 6.96 -10.65 -3.90
C LEU A 173 7.49 -12.08 -4.05
N TYR A 174 8.73 -12.27 -4.52
CA TYR A 174 9.26 -13.63 -4.74
C TYR A 174 9.37 -14.43 -3.43
N PRO A 175 9.94 -13.90 -2.34
CA PRO A 175 9.96 -14.60 -1.06
C PRO A 175 8.55 -14.93 -0.55
N LEU A 176 7.60 -14.00 -0.68
CA LEU A 176 6.21 -14.27 -0.30
C LEU A 176 5.58 -15.39 -1.15
N ALA A 177 5.80 -15.36 -2.46
CA ALA A 177 5.33 -16.42 -3.37
C ALA A 177 5.93 -17.78 -3.01
N LEU A 178 7.22 -17.83 -2.65
CA LEU A 178 7.86 -19.05 -2.17
C LEU A 178 7.20 -19.58 -0.89
N GLY A 179 6.89 -18.71 0.07
CA GLY A 179 6.19 -19.11 1.31
C GLY A 179 4.79 -19.68 1.05
N VAL A 180 4.06 -19.12 0.09
CA VAL A 180 2.77 -19.66 -0.37
C VAL A 180 2.94 -21.00 -1.06
N LEU A 181 3.88 -21.11 -2.00
CA LEU A 181 4.12 -22.35 -2.76
C LEU A 181 4.57 -23.50 -1.85
N ASP A 182 5.42 -23.24 -0.86
CA ASP A 182 5.84 -24.23 0.14
C ASP A 182 4.65 -24.74 0.95
N SER A 183 3.80 -23.82 1.41
CA SER A 183 2.60 -24.15 2.20
C SER A 183 1.56 -24.92 1.38
N VAL A 184 1.33 -24.54 0.11
CA VAL A 184 0.43 -25.27 -0.81
C VAL A 184 1.01 -26.63 -1.15
N GLY A 185 2.32 -26.73 -1.39
CA GLY A 185 2.99 -27.98 -1.72
C GLY A 185 2.81 -29.04 -0.62
N ALA A 186 2.94 -28.64 0.64
CA ALA A 186 2.69 -29.52 1.77
C ALA A 186 1.20 -29.95 1.85
N MET A 187 0.26 -29.04 1.57
CA MET A 187 -1.18 -29.34 1.57
C MET A 187 -1.58 -30.33 0.46
N VAL A 188 -0.96 -30.24 -0.71
CA VAL A 188 -1.24 -31.11 -1.87
C VAL A 188 -0.45 -32.44 -1.79
N GLY A 189 0.40 -32.61 -0.78
CA GLY A 189 1.16 -33.84 -0.56
C GLY A 189 2.40 -33.99 -1.46
N LEU A 190 2.88 -32.90 -2.07
CA LEU A 190 4.18 -32.86 -2.77
C LEU A 190 5.35 -33.04 -1.80
N TRP A 191 5.16 -32.61 -0.55
CA TRP A 191 6.12 -32.72 0.56
C TRP A 191 5.40 -33.28 1.78
N SER A 192 6.11 -34.05 2.63
CA SER A 192 5.55 -34.58 3.88
C SER A 192 5.29 -33.49 4.94
N ALA A 193 6.02 -32.38 4.85
CA ALA A 193 5.84 -31.17 5.64
C ALA A 193 6.38 -29.96 4.84
N PRO A 194 5.94 -28.72 5.13
CA PRO A 194 6.53 -27.51 4.56
C PRO A 194 8.04 -27.47 4.88
N VAL A 195 8.87 -27.05 3.92
CA VAL A 195 10.32 -26.91 4.11
C VAL A 195 10.63 -25.82 5.13
N LEU A 196 9.80 -24.78 5.19
CA LEU A 196 9.84 -23.74 6.21
C LEU A 196 9.39 -24.24 7.60
N GLY A 197 8.94 -25.49 7.71
CA GLY A 197 8.44 -26.11 8.94
C GLY A 197 7.12 -25.52 9.41
N PHE A 198 6.71 -25.93 10.61
CA PHE A 198 5.53 -25.42 11.32
C PHE A 198 5.94 -24.57 12.52
N GLY A 199 5.13 -23.56 12.86
CA GLY A 199 5.36 -22.71 14.03
C GLY A 199 6.62 -21.86 13.91
N VAL A 200 7.68 -22.24 14.63
CA VAL A 200 8.92 -21.44 14.79
C VAL A 200 9.55 -21.06 13.45
N GLY A 201 9.56 -21.98 12.47
CA GLY A 201 10.13 -21.70 11.15
C GLY A 201 9.32 -20.69 10.33
N GLN A 202 7.98 -20.73 10.40
CA GLN A 202 7.09 -19.74 9.77
C GLN A 202 7.22 -18.35 10.44
N VAL A 203 7.42 -18.33 11.76
CA VAL A 203 7.66 -17.09 12.50
C VAL A 203 9.00 -16.48 12.10
N ALA A 204 10.07 -17.28 12.10
CA ALA A 204 11.39 -16.84 11.66
C ALA A 204 11.36 -16.34 10.21
N PHE A 205 10.62 -17.03 9.34
CA PHE A 205 10.40 -16.60 7.97
C PHE A 205 9.66 -15.26 7.88
N THR A 206 8.60 -15.07 8.66
CA THR A 206 7.85 -13.79 8.70
C THR A 206 8.75 -12.62 9.12
N PHE A 207 9.58 -12.79 10.14
CA PHE A 207 10.55 -11.76 10.55
C PHE A 207 11.68 -11.59 9.53
N GLY A 208 12.10 -12.66 8.86
CA GLY A 208 13.05 -12.60 7.74
C GLY A 208 12.50 -11.81 6.55
N LEU A 209 11.23 -12.03 6.18
CA LEU A 209 10.51 -11.26 5.16
C LEU A 209 10.43 -9.78 5.53
N LEU A 210 10.09 -9.49 6.79
CA LEU A 210 10.05 -8.11 7.29
C LEU A 210 11.43 -7.46 7.22
N GLY A 211 12.48 -8.14 7.69
CA GLY A 211 13.86 -7.64 7.64
C GLY A 211 14.33 -7.38 6.21
N LEU A 212 14.03 -8.29 5.28
CA LEU A 212 14.32 -8.11 3.86
C LEU A 212 13.55 -6.90 3.28
N ALA A 213 12.26 -6.74 3.61
CA ALA A 213 11.46 -5.61 3.15
C ALA A 213 11.99 -4.28 3.68
N VAL A 214 12.39 -4.23 4.95
CA VAL A 214 13.03 -3.03 5.53
C VAL A 214 14.34 -2.74 4.81
N GLY A 215 15.17 -3.75 4.53
CA GLY A 215 16.44 -3.56 3.82
C GLY A 215 16.24 -3.04 2.38
N VAL A 216 15.38 -3.70 1.59
CA VAL A 216 15.10 -3.32 0.20
C VAL A 216 14.44 -1.95 0.11
N TYR A 217 13.39 -1.71 0.91
CA TYR A 217 12.70 -0.41 0.92
C TYR A 217 13.60 0.70 1.47
N GLY A 218 14.37 0.41 2.52
CA GLY A 218 15.33 1.36 3.09
C GLY A 218 16.41 1.77 2.09
N SER A 219 17.00 0.80 1.38
CA SER A 219 17.96 1.07 0.28
C SER A 219 17.31 1.93 -0.81
N PHE A 220 16.10 1.57 -1.22
CA PHE A 220 15.37 2.31 -2.25
C PHE A 220 15.10 3.78 -1.85
N VAL A 221 14.68 4.02 -0.61
CA VAL A 221 14.48 5.39 -0.10
C VAL A 221 15.79 6.14 -0.04
N PHE A 222 16.86 5.49 0.44
CA PHE A 222 18.19 6.10 0.49
C PHE A 222 18.67 6.52 -0.91
N ASP A 223 18.58 5.62 -1.89
CA ASP A 223 19.00 5.87 -3.27
C ASP A 223 18.23 7.03 -3.91
N ILE A 224 16.91 7.14 -3.65
CA ILE A 224 16.11 8.26 -4.16
C ILE A 224 16.57 9.58 -3.54
N ILE A 225 16.72 9.61 -2.20
CA ILE A 225 17.09 10.83 -1.49
C ILE A 225 18.47 11.31 -1.95
N THR A 226 19.46 10.42 -1.97
CA THR A 226 20.82 10.77 -2.40
C THR A 226 20.85 11.21 -3.85
N THR A 227 20.19 10.49 -4.76
CA THR A 227 20.15 10.86 -6.18
C THR A 227 19.51 12.24 -6.40
N ILE A 228 18.41 12.55 -5.72
CA ILE A 228 17.76 13.87 -5.84
C ILE A 228 18.64 14.96 -5.24
N CYS A 229 19.22 14.72 -4.05
CA CYS A 229 20.14 15.65 -3.39
C CYS A 229 21.35 15.96 -4.25
N ASP A 230 21.96 14.94 -4.87
CA ASP A 230 23.13 15.08 -5.73
C ASP A 230 22.78 15.77 -7.05
N TYR A 231 21.60 15.50 -7.62
CA TYR A 231 21.15 16.13 -8.85
C TYR A 231 20.80 17.62 -8.68
N VAL A 232 20.10 17.96 -7.59
CA VAL A 232 19.65 19.34 -7.28
C VAL A 232 20.73 20.15 -6.54
N ASP A 233 21.79 19.49 -6.09
CA ASP A 233 22.89 20.05 -5.31
C ASP A 233 22.45 20.63 -3.94
N ILE A 234 21.62 19.88 -3.21
CA ILE A 234 21.08 20.26 -1.89
C ILE A 234 21.30 19.16 -0.85
N TRP A 235 21.42 19.52 0.42
CA TRP A 235 21.38 18.54 1.51
C TRP A 235 19.93 18.36 2.00
N CYS A 236 19.50 17.12 2.24
CA CYS A 236 18.09 16.84 2.54
C CYS A 236 17.62 17.43 3.88
N LEU A 237 18.49 17.52 4.88
CA LEU A 237 18.16 17.97 6.25
C LEU A 237 18.93 19.23 6.69
N THR A 238 19.76 19.80 5.81
CA THR A 238 20.60 20.94 6.12
C THR A 238 20.59 21.92 4.93
N ILE A 239 20.66 23.21 5.19
CA ILE A 239 20.75 24.20 4.12
C ILE A 239 22.19 24.21 3.58
N LYS A 240 22.35 24.01 2.27
CA LYS A 240 23.65 24.19 1.60
C LYS A 240 23.88 25.69 1.42
N TYR A 241 24.84 26.25 2.15
CA TYR A 241 25.25 27.64 1.95
C TYR A 241 26.21 27.72 0.76
N PRO A 242 25.98 28.65 -0.20
CA PRO A 242 26.91 28.85 -1.30
C PRO A 242 28.27 29.26 -0.74
N PHE A 243 29.34 28.67 -1.29
CA PHE A 243 30.70 29.06 -0.95
C PHE A 243 30.97 30.45 -1.52
N VAL A 244 30.83 31.49 -0.70
CA VAL A 244 31.23 32.85 -1.04
C VAL A 244 32.69 33.00 -0.59
N GLU A 245 33.62 33.13 -1.54
CA GLU A 245 35.06 33.38 -1.29
C GLU A 245 35.33 34.52 -0.29
N GLU A 246 34.40 35.46 -0.16
CA GLU A 246 34.48 36.57 0.77
C GLU A 246 34.37 36.16 2.25
N THR A 247 33.81 34.99 2.53
CA THR A 247 33.64 34.46 3.90
C THR A 247 34.99 34.01 4.48
N GLU A 248 35.84 33.34 3.69
CA GLU A 248 37.18 32.95 4.16
C GLU A 248 38.12 34.15 4.37
N ARG A 249 38.00 35.22 3.57
CA ARG A 249 38.74 36.47 3.81
C ARG A 249 38.37 37.14 5.14
N LYS A 250 37.14 36.93 5.65
CA LYS A 250 36.68 37.51 6.92
C LYS A 250 36.90 36.60 8.13
N THR A 251 36.90 35.27 7.97
CA THR A 251 37.06 34.35 9.11
C THR A 251 38.43 33.69 9.26
N GLY A 252 39.37 33.84 8.33
CA GLY A 252 40.79 33.54 8.59
C GLY A 252 41.12 32.13 9.09
N VAL A 253 40.29 31.12 8.80
CA VAL A 253 40.56 29.73 9.16
C VAL A 253 40.74 28.92 7.88
N SER A 254 41.99 28.82 7.44
CA SER A 254 42.43 27.85 6.44
C SER A 254 42.26 26.44 7.04
N LYS A 255 41.26 25.68 6.57
CA LYS A 255 41.22 24.24 6.83
C LYS A 255 42.19 23.54 5.88
N LYS A 256 43.34 23.15 6.42
CA LYS A 256 44.29 22.24 5.76
C LYS A 256 43.62 20.92 5.44
N THR A 257 43.78 20.52 4.18
CA THR A 257 43.49 19.22 3.59
C THR A 257 44.12 18.07 4.38
N LYS A 258 43.34 17.04 4.68
CA LYS A 258 43.76 15.64 4.75
C LYS A 258 42.57 14.73 4.48
#